data_AF-A0A356U6M4-F1
#
_entry.id   AF-A0A356U6M4-F1
#
_cell.length_a   1.000
_cell.length_b   1.000
_cell.length_c   1.000
_cell.angle_alpha   90.00
_cell.angle_beta   90.00
_cell.angle_gamma   90.00
#
_symmetry.space_group_name_H-M   'P 1'
#
loop_
_entity.id
_entity.type
_entity.pdbx_description
1 polymer ?
#
loop_
_entity_poly.entity_id
_entity_poly.type
_entity_poly.pdbx_seq_one_letter_code
_entity_poly.pdbx_strand_id
1 'polypeptide(L)' 'MAHYEGGSFPPWSRIPGLNEMCEEAGVDFDSFIEDLKIGANLDDMVSKYGISMETISLLQEHFMKYGLSSVMGGD' A
#
# COMPACT_ATOMS: atom_id res chain seq x y z
N MET A 1 -17.54 -27.29 16.84
CA MET A 1 -16.74 -26.18 17.39
C MET A 1 -15.41 -26.14 16.63
N ALA A 2 -14.87 -24.95 16.41
CA ALA A 2 -13.78 -24.54 15.51
C ALA A 2 -12.52 -25.46 15.53
N HIS A 3 -11.64 -25.54 14.51
CA HIS A 3 -10.85 -24.44 13.95
C HIS A 3 -10.40 -24.73 12.51
N TYR A 4 -10.50 -23.73 11.63
CA TYR A 4 -9.89 -23.70 10.30
C TYR A 4 -8.45 -23.23 10.49
N GLU A 5 -7.48 -24.15 10.56
CA GLU A 5 -6.07 -23.78 10.64
C GLU A 5 -5.60 -23.19 9.31
N GLY A 6 -5.15 -21.94 9.39
CA GLY A 6 -4.91 -21.04 8.28
C GLY A 6 -3.92 -21.56 7.25
N GLY A 7 -4.24 -21.29 5.98
CA GLY A 7 -3.41 -21.62 4.83
C GLY A 7 -1.96 -21.17 5.02
N SER A 8 -1.06 -22.14 4.95
CA SER A 8 0.39 -21.99 4.97
C SER A 8 0.86 -21.34 3.67
N PHE A 9 0.64 -20.04 3.50
CA PHE A 9 1.33 -19.28 2.47
C PHE A 9 2.79 -19.09 2.91
N PRO A 10 3.79 -19.39 2.06
CA PRO A 10 5.20 -19.24 2.41
C PRO A 10 5.47 -17.82 2.95
N PRO A 11 6.35 -17.63 3.95
CA PRO A 11 6.66 -16.30 4.45
C PRO A 11 7.27 -15.39 3.38
N TRP A 12 7.88 -15.96 2.33
CA TRP A 12 8.38 -15.24 1.15
C TRP A 12 7.33 -14.99 0.05
N SER A 13 6.10 -15.52 0.22
CA SER A 13 4.99 -15.32 -0.71
C SER A 13 4.11 -14.14 -0.34
N ARG A 14 4.34 -13.52 0.84
CA ARG A 14 3.71 -12.26 1.22
C ARG A 14 4.51 -11.14 0.59
N ILE A 15 4.08 -10.70 -0.57
CA ILE A 15 4.43 -9.35 -1.05
C ILE A 15 4.02 -8.41 0.08
N PRO A 16 4.93 -7.55 0.60
CA PRO A 16 4.60 -6.65 1.69
C PRO A 16 3.37 -5.84 1.29
N GLY A 17 2.38 -5.80 2.19
CA GLY A 17 1.20 -5.00 1.93
C GLY A 17 1.60 -3.53 1.77
N LEU A 18 0.85 -2.77 0.97
CA LEU A 18 1.09 -1.33 0.86
C LEU A 18 1.04 -0.65 2.24
N ASN A 19 0.23 -1.16 3.17
CA ASN A 19 0.19 -0.72 4.56
C ASN A 19 1.53 -0.92 5.29
N GLU A 20 2.18 -2.07 5.12
CA GLU A 20 3.49 -2.35 5.73
C GLU A 20 4.55 -1.41 5.14
N MET A 21 4.53 -1.20 3.82
CA MET A 21 5.46 -0.28 3.17
C MET A 21 5.25 1.18 3.63
N CYS A 22 4.00 1.61 3.83
CA CYS A 22 3.69 2.92 4.39
C CYS A 22 4.19 3.04 5.83
N GLU A 23 3.95 2.04 6.68
CA GLU A 23 4.42 2.02 8.07
C GLU A 23 5.95 2.10 8.15
N GLU A 24 6.67 1.33 7.33
CA GLU A 24 8.14 1.38 7.25
C GLU A 24 8.66 2.74 6.77
N ALA A 25 7.91 3.41 5.88
CA ALA A 25 8.23 4.75 5.41
C ALA A 25 7.83 5.86 6.40
N GLY A 26 7.11 5.55 7.48
CA GLY A 26 6.55 6.55 8.40
C GLY A 26 5.38 7.34 7.81
N VAL A 27 4.72 6.77 6.81
CA VAL A 27 3.55 7.33 6.12
C VAL A 27 2.28 6.74 6.70
N ASP A 28 1.29 7.60 6.98
CA ASP A 28 -0.03 7.13 7.36
C ASP A 28 -0.75 6.51 6.15
N PHE A 29 -1.04 5.21 6.21
CA PHE A 29 -1.63 4.48 5.09
C PHE A 29 -3.00 5.03 4.69
N ASP A 30 -3.86 5.38 5.65
CA ASP A 30 -5.20 5.87 5.35
C ASP A 30 -5.13 7.22 4.60
N SER A 31 -4.33 8.15 5.14
CA SER A 31 -4.05 9.45 4.52
C SER A 31 -3.44 9.31 3.11
N PHE A 32 -2.52 8.34 2.94
CA PHE A 32 -1.88 8.07 1.65
C PHE A 32 -2.87 7.55 0.62
N ILE A 33 -3.79 6.68 1.02
CA ILE A 33 -4.86 6.19 0.16
C ILE A 33 -5.84 7.31 -0.22
N GLU A 34 -6.19 8.20 0.71
CA GLU A 34 -7.02 9.37 0.40
C GLU A 34 -6.36 10.27 -0.64
N ASP A 35 -5.08 10.59 -0.46
CA ASP A 35 -4.30 11.38 -1.42
C ASP A 35 -4.26 10.71 -2.80
N LEU A 36 -4.07 9.39 -2.86
CA LEU A 36 -4.12 8.64 -4.12
C LEU A 36 -5.51 8.66 -4.76
N LYS A 37 -6.59 8.59 -3.98
CA LYS A 37 -7.98 8.64 -4.47
C LYS A 37 -8.33 10.00 -5.06
N ILE A 38 -7.87 11.09 -4.46
CA ILE A 38 -8.11 12.45 -4.96
C ILE A 38 -7.15 12.86 -6.08
N GLY A 39 -6.15 12.03 -6.39
CA GLY A 39 -5.14 12.33 -7.40
C GLY A 39 -4.15 13.41 -6.95
N ALA A 40 -3.76 13.39 -5.68
CA ALA A 40 -2.76 14.31 -5.12
C ALA A 40 -1.43 14.21 -5.88
N ASN A 41 -0.70 15.32 -5.93
CA ASN A 41 0.58 15.37 -6.59
C ASN A 41 1.67 14.77 -5.70
N LEU A 42 2.65 14.07 -6.30
CA LEU A 42 3.75 13.47 -5.55
C LEU A 42 4.54 14.50 -4.74
N ASP A 43 4.73 15.72 -5.28
CA ASP A 43 5.45 16.80 -4.59
C ASP A 43 4.75 17.26 -3.30
N ASP A 44 3.41 17.34 -3.34
CA ASP A 44 2.58 17.67 -2.18
C ASP A 44 2.71 16.58 -1.11
N MET A 45 2.67 15.31 -1.54
CA MET A 45 2.86 14.16 -0.66
C MET A 45 4.27 14.13 -0.06
N VAL A 46 5.33 14.48 -0.82
CA VAL A 46 6.71 14.60 -0.31
C VAL A 46 6.79 15.61 0.81
N SER A 47 6.17 16.77 0.61
CA SER A 47 6.14 17.83 1.61
C SER A 47 5.28 17.46 2.83
N LYS A 48 4.15 16.76 2.60
CA LYS A 48 3.21 16.33 3.64
C LYS A 48 3.77 15.23 4.53
N TYR A 49 4.38 14.22 3.94
CA TYR A 49 4.90 13.04 4.64
C TYR A 49 6.37 13.16 5.03
N GLY A 50 7.11 14.11 4.43
CA GLY A 50 8.53 14.31 4.70
C GLY A 50 9.43 13.18 4.19
N ILE A 51 8.95 12.38 3.24
CA ILE A 51 9.70 11.27 2.63
C ILE A 51 10.11 11.60 1.20
N SER A 52 11.12 10.89 0.69
CA SER A 52 11.64 11.09 -0.65
C SER A 52 10.59 10.83 -1.73
N MET A 53 10.64 11.61 -2.82
CA MET A 53 9.77 11.43 -3.99
C MET A 53 9.86 10.00 -4.56
N GLU A 54 11.05 9.40 -4.51
CA GLU A 54 11.26 8.00 -4.93
C GLU A 54 10.41 7.03 -4.10
N THR A 55 10.36 7.20 -2.78
CA THR A 55 9.55 6.36 -1.88
C THR A 55 8.06 6.49 -2.18
N ILE A 56 7.55 7.72 -2.39
CA ILE A 56 6.14 7.95 -2.73
C ILE A 56 5.80 7.35 -4.08
N SER A 57 6.67 7.52 -5.07
CA SER A 57 6.51 6.93 -6.40
C SER A 57 6.45 5.41 -6.33
N LEU A 58 7.32 4.77 -5.53
CA LEU A 58 7.30 3.32 -5.31
C LEU A 58 6.00 2.86 -4.64
N LEU A 59 5.52 3.57 -3.61
CA LEU A 59 4.26 3.27 -2.93
C LEU A 59 3.06 3.42 -3.87
N GLN A 60 3.02 4.49 -4.66
CA GLN A 60 1.97 4.72 -5.67
C GLN A 60 2.00 3.62 -6.74
N GLU A 61 3.18 3.28 -7.25
CA GLU A 61 3.33 2.23 -8.24
C GLU A 61 2.86 0.88 -7.68
N HIS A 62 3.18 0.58 -6.42
CA HIS A 62 2.70 -0.61 -5.73
C HIS A 62 1.17 -0.61 -5.58
N PHE A 63 0.57 0.54 -5.24
CA PHE A 63 -0.89 0.70 -5.22
C PHE A 63 -1.52 0.49 -6.60
N MET A 64 -0.92 1.02 -7.67
CA MET A 64 -1.46 0.86 -9.03
C MET A 64 -1.33 -0.59 -9.52
N LYS A 65 -0.22 -1.25 -9.21
CA LYS A 65 0.06 -2.65 -9.61
C LYS A 65 -0.76 -3.67 -8.83
N TYR A 66 -0.86 -3.50 -7.51
CA TYR A 66 -1.46 -4.50 -6.61
C TYR A 66 -2.73 -3.99 -5.93
N GLY A 67 -2.82 -2.69 -5.62
CA GLY A 67 -3.95 -2.08 -4.93
C GLY A 67 -5.23 -2.08 -5.75
N LEU A 68 -5.22 -1.77 -7.05
CA LEU A 68 -6.45 -1.73 -7.87
C LEU A 68 -6.94 -3.11 -8.33
N SER A 69 -6.04 -4.02 -8.74
CA SER A 69 -6.43 -5.40 -9.12
C SER A 69 -6.80 -6.28 -7.93
N SER A 70 -6.34 -5.96 -6.70
CA SER A 70 -6.69 -6.77 -5.52
C SER A 70 -8.06 -6.42 -4.93
N VAL A 71 -8.65 -5.25 -5.21
CA VAL A 71 -10.06 -4.93 -4.87
C VAL A 71 -11.02 -5.13 -6.06
N MET A 72 -10.52 -5.12 -7.30
CA MET A 72 -11.32 -5.37 -8.50
C MET A 72 -11.08 -6.77 -9.07
N GLY A 73 -11.16 -7.79 -8.21
CA GLY A 73 -11.28 -9.18 -8.60
C GLY A 73 -12.55 -9.75 -7.97
N GLY A 74 -13.66 -9.71 -8.70
CA GLY A 74 -14.93 -10.22 -8.19
C GLY A 74 -16.15 -10.07 -9.10
N ASP A 75 -16.01 -10.21 -10.42
CA ASP A 75 -16.98 -10.93 -11.28
C ASP A 75 -16.26 -11.49 -12.52
#